data_AF-T0C6F8-F1
#
_entry.id   AF-T0C6F8-F1
#
_cell.length_a   1.000
_cell.length_b   1.000
_cell.length_c   1.000
_cell.angle_alpha   90.00
_cell.angle_beta   90.00
_cell.angle_gamma   90.00
#
_symmetry.space_group_name_H-M   'P 1'
#
loop_
_entity.id
_entity.type
_entity.pdbx_description
1 polymer ?
#
loop_
_entity_poly.entity_id
_entity_poly.type
_entity_poly.pdbx_seq_one_letter_code
_entity_poly.pdbx_strand_id
1 'polypeptide(L)'
;MSYKDTLEQVYSNTGLAPAKKRRELLVDQMFANEASGLDCLNCTGRCCTFEANSMQMTSVEALEAMAVLEEKNLLNDETKKRLEDCISEFRLDKYIQIGPGEYFRKSYTCPFYFYPSFGCGLGVDHKPYGCIAFNPCEASQEDGGNCQSDLDIQEKRNLQFEKTEDLADKYLFEQYKISQLKEPIPIKLLEVWKKI
;
A
#
# COMPACT_ATOMS: atom_id res chain seq x y z
N MET A 1 -19.58 11.99 -3.29
CA MET A 1 -19.57 11.19 -2.04
C MET A 1 -18.13 11.22 -1.56
N SER A 2 -17.86 11.42 -0.28
CA SER A 2 -16.46 11.46 0.18
C SER A 2 -15.85 10.04 0.15
N TYR A 3 -14.51 9.96 0.16
CA TYR A 3 -13.83 8.65 0.28
C TYR A 3 -14.15 8.01 1.63
N LYS A 4 -14.27 8.84 2.68
CA LYS A 4 -14.70 8.41 4.00
C LYS A 4 -16.11 7.79 4.00
N ASP A 5 -17.10 8.46 3.41
CA ASP A 5 -18.47 7.93 3.32
C ASP A 5 -18.50 6.60 2.56
N THR A 6 -17.72 6.52 1.49
CA THR A 6 -17.62 5.31 0.66
C THR A 6 -16.98 4.17 1.46
N LEU A 7 -15.93 4.45 2.22
CA LEU A 7 -15.27 3.48 3.08
C LEU A 7 -16.21 2.95 4.18
N GLU A 8 -16.99 3.83 4.81
CA GLU A 8 -17.99 3.44 5.82
C GLU A 8 -19.06 2.52 5.22
N GLN A 9 -19.53 2.81 4.00
CA GLN A 9 -20.45 1.92 3.29
C GLN A 9 -19.84 0.56 2.98
N VAL A 10 -18.59 0.52 2.51
CA VAL A 10 -17.87 -0.74 2.25
C VAL A 10 -17.78 -1.58 3.52
N TYR A 11 -17.38 -1.00 4.65
CA TYR A 11 -17.32 -1.71 5.93
C TYR A 11 -18.68 -2.26 6.34
N SER A 12 -19.72 -1.42 6.29
CA SER A 12 -21.08 -1.83 6.69
C SER A 12 -21.64 -2.94 5.81
N ASN A 13 -21.42 -2.89 4.50
CA ASN A 13 -22.02 -3.82 3.55
C ASN A 13 -21.29 -5.15 3.43
N THR A 14 -20.00 -5.19 3.80
CA THR A 14 -19.16 -6.39 3.66
C THR A 14 -18.82 -7.05 4.99
N GLY A 15 -19.08 -6.36 6.12
CA GLY A 15 -18.65 -6.81 7.44
C GLY A 15 -17.13 -6.74 7.63
N LEU A 16 -16.42 -6.01 6.75
CA LEU A 16 -14.98 -5.86 6.83
C LEU A 16 -14.59 -5.09 8.10
N ALA A 17 -13.65 -5.66 8.85
CA ALA A 17 -13.11 -5.01 10.04
C ALA A 17 -12.36 -3.71 9.69
N PRO A 18 -12.30 -2.71 10.59
CA PRO A 18 -11.58 -1.46 10.33
C PRO A 18 -10.10 -1.66 10.00
N ALA A 19 -9.55 -0.79 9.14
CA ALA A 19 -8.14 -0.75 8.71
C ALA A 19 -7.13 -1.12 9.80
N LYS A 20 -7.22 -0.46 10.97
CA LYS A 20 -6.35 -0.65 12.12
C LYS A 20 -6.38 -2.09 12.64
N LYS A 21 -7.58 -2.67 12.80
CA LYS A 21 -7.73 -4.05 13.31
C LYS A 21 -7.09 -5.07 12.37
N ARG A 22 -7.17 -4.83 11.06
CA ARG A 22 -6.63 -5.72 10.02
C ARG A 22 -5.12 -5.62 9.83
N ARG A 23 -4.50 -4.56 10.38
CA ARG A 23 -3.05 -4.30 10.37
C ARG A 23 -2.37 -4.59 11.71
N GLU A 24 -3.13 -4.70 12.79
CA GLU A 24 -2.63 -4.88 14.16
C GLU A 24 -1.49 -5.92 14.24
N LEU A 25 -1.70 -7.14 13.73
CA LEU A 25 -0.67 -8.18 13.75
C LEU A 25 0.64 -7.78 13.04
N LEU A 26 0.54 -7.09 11.89
CA LEU A 26 1.70 -6.65 11.12
C LEU A 26 2.41 -5.47 11.81
N VAL A 27 1.62 -4.56 12.38
CA VAL A 27 2.10 -3.37 13.09
C VAL A 27 2.81 -3.77 14.38
N ASP A 28 2.26 -4.72 15.14
CA ASP A 28 2.89 -5.27 16.35
C ASP A 28 4.23 -5.92 16.01
N GLN A 29 4.29 -6.69 14.93
CA GLN A 29 5.54 -7.30 14.46
C GLN A 29 6.55 -6.24 14.00
N MET A 30 6.12 -5.22 13.27
CA MET A 30 6.96 -4.10 12.84
C MET A 30 7.58 -3.37 14.04
N PHE A 31 6.80 -3.09 15.09
CA PHE A 31 7.32 -2.46 16.30
C PHE A 31 8.22 -3.38 17.14
N ALA A 32 7.94 -4.69 17.17
CA ALA A 32 8.82 -5.66 17.81
C ALA A 32 10.18 -5.76 17.09
N ASN A 33 10.17 -5.71 15.75
CA ASN A 33 11.37 -5.65 14.92
C ASN A 33 12.16 -4.37 15.20
N GLU A 34 11.49 -3.22 15.23
CA GLU A 34 12.10 -1.94 15.57
C GLU A 34 12.75 -1.97 16.96
N ALA A 35 12.05 -2.49 17.97
CA ALA A 35 12.61 -2.65 19.32
C ALA A 35 13.82 -3.59 19.37
N SER A 36 13.97 -4.47 18.39
CA SER A 36 15.11 -5.39 18.23
C SER A 36 16.23 -4.81 17.36
N GLY A 37 16.14 -3.55 16.96
CA GLY A 37 17.11 -2.88 16.08
C GLY A 37 17.00 -3.26 14.60
N LEU A 38 15.92 -3.95 14.21
CA LEU A 38 15.56 -4.26 12.83
C LEU A 38 14.67 -3.15 12.26
N ASP A 39 15.19 -1.93 12.27
CA ASP A 39 14.49 -0.73 11.82
C ASP A 39 15.18 -0.07 10.62
N CYS A 40 14.48 0.88 10.02
CA CYS A 40 14.98 1.68 8.92
C CYS A 40 15.51 3.06 9.36
N LEU A 41 15.57 3.37 10.67
CA LEU A 41 15.88 4.71 11.17
C LEU A 41 17.27 5.18 10.73
N ASN A 42 18.23 4.25 10.70
CA ASN A 42 19.62 4.52 10.31
C ASN A 42 19.94 4.08 8.87
N CYS A 43 18.96 3.60 8.11
CA CYS A 43 19.16 3.12 6.75
C CYS A 43 19.06 4.27 5.73
N THR A 44 20.02 4.34 4.80
CA THR A 44 20.02 5.26 3.65
C THR A 44 18.86 5.01 2.67
N GLY A 45 18.21 3.84 2.77
CA GLY A 45 16.78 3.71 2.51
C GLY A 45 16.33 3.42 1.09
N ARG A 46 17.05 2.59 0.30
CA ARG A 46 16.65 2.25 -1.09
C ARG A 46 15.29 1.59 -1.23
N CYS A 47 14.72 0.95 -0.20
CA CYS A 47 13.47 0.20 -0.37
C CYS A 47 12.25 1.09 -0.67
N CYS A 48 12.24 2.33 -0.18
CA CYS A 48 11.20 3.34 -0.49
C CYS A 48 11.67 4.37 -1.52
N THR A 49 12.96 4.41 -1.82
CA THR A 49 13.64 5.36 -2.73
C THR A 49 14.29 4.63 -3.91
N PHE A 50 15.03 5.33 -4.77
CA PHE A 50 15.92 4.74 -5.79
C PHE A 50 15.35 3.56 -6.61
N GLU A 51 14.09 3.64 -7.00
CA GLU A 51 13.47 2.65 -7.90
C GLU A 51 13.43 1.21 -7.36
N ALA A 52 13.48 0.96 -6.04
CA ALA A 52 13.44 -0.41 -5.50
C ALA A 52 12.07 -0.83 -4.95
N ASN A 53 11.12 0.12 -4.81
CA ASN A 53 9.80 -0.20 -4.28
C ASN A 53 9.00 -0.96 -5.34
N SER A 54 8.52 -2.15 -5.03
CA SER A 54 7.62 -2.91 -5.91
C SER A 54 6.22 -3.06 -5.34
N MET A 55 5.92 -2.46 -4.19
CA MET A 55 4.70 -2.67 -3.41
C MET A 55 3.44 -2.41 -4.22
N GLN A 56 2.42 -3.21 -3.95
CA GLN A 56 1.11 -3.15 -4.59
C GLN A 56 0.03 -3.05 -3.52
N MET A 57 -1.16 -2.61 -3.93
CA MET A 57 -2.32 -2.48 -3.07
C MET A 57 -3.58 -3.03 -3.74
N THR A 58 -4.45 -3.61 -2.93
CA THR A 58 -5.86 -3.92 -3.25
C THR A 58 -6.68 -2.64 -3.41
N SER A 59 -7.92 -2.78 -3.88
CA SER A 59 -8.83 -1.64 -3.98
C SER A 59 -9.25 -1.13 -2.61
N VAL A 60 -9.43 -2.03 -1.65
CA VAL A 60 -9.77 -1.64 -0.28
C VAL A 60 -8.62 -0.92 0.43
N GLU A 61 -7.36 -1.38 0.30
CA GLU A 61 -6.19 -0.67 0.83
C GLU A 61 -6.06 0.73 0.21
N ALA A 62 -6.35 0.85 -1.09
CA ALA A 62 -6.33 2.13 -1.79
C ALA A 62 -7.43 3.08 -1.31
N LEU A 63 -8.65 2.60 -1.12
CA LEU A 63 -9.74 3.42 -0.58
C LEU A 63 -9.42 3.92 0.84
N GLU A 64 -8.85 3.07 1.69
CA GLU A 64 -8.39 3.47 3.03
C GLU A 64 -7.32 4.56 2.98
N ALA A 65 -6.36 4.43 2.07
CA ALA A 65 -5.34 5.43 1.85
C ALA A 65 -5.96 6.76 1.34
N MET A 66 -6.90 6.68 0.39
CA MET A 66 -7.60 7.86 -0.14
C MET A 66 -8.39 8.61 0.95
N ALA A 67 -9.09 7.91 1.84
CA ALA A 67 -9.81 8.52 2.95
C ALA A 67 -8.87 9.31 3.89
N VAL A 68 -7.67 8.79 4.16
CA VAL A 68 -6.69 9.50 5.00
C VAL A 68 -6.05 10.68 4.29
N LEU A 69 -5.79 10.56 3.00
CA LEU A 69 -5.29 11.68 2.20
C LEU A 69 -6.35 12.80 2.13
N GLU A 70 -7.64 12.44 2.04
CA GLU A 70 -8.76 13.38 2.10
C GLU A 70 -8.77 14.13 3.46
N GLU A 71 -8.73 13.40 4.58
CA GLU A 71 -8.71 13.97 5.93
C GLU A 71 -7.51 14.91 6.17
N LYS A 72 -6.37 14.62 5.54
CA LYS A 72 -5.15 15.44 5.63
C LYS A 72 -5.10 16.59 4.63
N ASN A 73 -6.14 16.81 3.81
CA ASN A 73 -6.14 17.78 2.71
C ASN A 73 -4.98 17.57 1.69
N LEU A 74 -4.58 16.32 1.49
CA LEU A 74 -3.52 15.92 0.56
C LEU A 74 -4.08 15.49 -0.80
N LEU A 75 -5.40 15.42 -0.99
CA LEU A 75 -6.00 15.17 -2.30
C LEU A 75 -6.06 16.46 -3.13
N ASN A 76 -4.89 16.89 -3.60
CA ASN A 76 -4.69 18.12 -4.36
C ASN A 76 -3.93 17.85 -5.68
N ASP A 77 -3.78 18.89 -6.49
CA ASP A 77 -3.11 18.79 -7.80
C ASP A 77 -1.65 18.36 -7.69
N GLU A 78 -0.95 18.69 -6.59
CA GLU A 78 0.42 18.25 -6.36
C GLU A 78 0.47 16.73 -6.17
N THR A 79 -0.34 16.17 -5.27
CA THR A 79 -0.39 14.71 -5.07
C THR A 79 -0.79 14.01 -6.35
N LYS A 80 -1.83 14.50 -7.05
CA LYS A 80 -2.26 13.90 -8.32
C LYS A 80 -1.12 13.89 -9.34
N LYS A 81 -0.42 15.01 -9.51
CA LYS A 81 0.73 15.12 -10.39
C LYS A 81 1.86 14.16 -9.98
N ARG A 82 2.18 14.03 -8.69
CA ARG A 82 3.18 13.07 -8.19
C ARG A 82 2.84 11.63 -8.57
N LEU A 83 1.57 11.24 -8.48
CA LEU A 83 1.12 9.90 -8.87
C LEU A 83 1.26 9.69 -10.40
N GLU A 84 0.85 10.68 -11.20
CA GLU A 84 0.93 10.63 -12.66
C GLU A 84 2.38 10.62 -13.16
N ASP A 85 3.23 11.48 -12.62
CA ASP A 85 4.66 11.55 -12.92
C ASP A 85 5.34 10.21 -12.57
N CYS A 86 5.05 9.64 -11.39
CA CYS A 86 5.57 8.33 -10.99
C CYS A 86 5.17 7.21 -11.97
N ILE A 87 3.92 7.19 -12.44
CA ILE A 87 3.48 6.18 -13.42
C ILE A 87 4.23 6.37 -14.74
N SER A 88 4.36 7.60 -15.21
CA SER A 88 4.99 7.92 -16.48
C SER A 88 6.49 7.62 -16.46
N GLU A 89 7.20 8.03 -15.40
CA GLU A 89 8.63 7.83 -15.20
C GLU A 89 8.99 6.34 -15.18
N PHE A 90 8.31 5.55 -14.35
CA PHE A 90 8.58 4.12 -14.18
C PHE A 90 7.78 3.24 -15.15
N ARG A 91 6.96 3.84 -16.02
CA ARG A 91 6.13 3.15 -17.02
C ARG A 91 5.24 2.08 -16.40
N LEU A 92 4.67 2.36 -15.24
CA LEU A 92 3.90 1.40 -14.44
C LEU A 92 2.60 0.96 -15.13
N ASP A 93 2.15 1.73 -16.12
CA ASP A 93 1.01 1.41 -16.99
C ASP A 93 1.34 0.42 -18.12
N LYS A 94 2.61 0.02 -18.27
CA LYS A 94 3.06 -0.92 -19.30
C LYS A 94 3.35 -2.29 -18.71
N TYR A 95 2.44 -3.22 -18.95
CA TYR A 95 2.60 -4.63 -18.61
C TYR A 95 3.53 -5.33 -19.59
N ILE A 96 4.63 -5.88 -19.08
CA ILE A 96 5.58 -6.67 -19.85
C ILE A 96 5.30 -8.12 -19.51
N GLN A 97 4.73 -8.88 -20.45
CA GLN A 97 4.48 -10.29 -20.26
C GLN A 97 5.79 -11.07 -20.38
N ILE A 98 6.10 -11.88 -19.37
CA ILE A 98 7.32 -12.72 -19.31
C ILE A 98 7.01 -14.22 -19.38
N GLY A 99 5.74 -14.59 -19.24
CA GLY A 99 5.27 -15.97 -19.35
C GLY A 99 3.74 -16.03 -19.52
N PRO A 100 3.16 -17.23 -19.71
CA PRO A 100 1.71 -17.41 -19.73
C PRO A 100 1.08 -16.96 -18.41
N GLY A 101 0.33 -15.85 -18.43
CA GLY A 101 -0.28 -15.26 -17.23
C GLY A 101 0.70 -14.54 -16.28
N GLU A 102 1.98 -14.47 -16.62
CA GLU A 102 3.01 -13.84 -15.78
C GLU A 102 3.47 -12.51 -16.37
N TYR A 103 3.46 -11.47 -15.54
CA TYR A 103 3.88 -10.12 -15.90
C TYR A 103 5.04 -9.69 -15.03
N PHE A 104 6.01 -9.02 -15.64
CA PHE A 104 7.14 -8.42 -14.95
C PHE A 104 6.67 -7.33 -13.98
N ARG A 105 6.95 -7.52 -12.69
CA ARG A 105 6.66 -6.53 -11.65
C ARG A 105 7.75 -5.47 -11.65
N LYS A 106 7.38 -4.26 -12.04
CA LYS A 106 8.30 -3.10 -12.03
C LYS A 106 8.50 -2.57 -10.62
N SER A 107 9.67 -2.01 -10.41
CA SER A 107 10.01 -1.23 -9.24
C SER A 107 9.96 0.27 -9.55
N TYR A 108 9.75 1.08 -8.52
CA TYR A 108 9.53 2.53 -8.63
C TYR A 108 9.95 3.23 -7.33
N THR A 109 9.99 4.57 -7.36
CA THR A 109 10.15 5.37 -6.15
C THR A 109 8.77 5.72 -5.59
N CYS A 110 8.53 5.42 -4.30
CA CYS A 110 7.21 5.62 -3.71
C CYS A 110 6.83 7.12 -3.69
N PRO A 111 5.65 7.51 -4.22
CA PRO A 111 5.26 8.92 -4.31
C PRO A 111 5.01 9.59 -2.94
N PHE A 112 4.81 8.79 -1.88
CA PHE A 112 4.57 9.22 -0.50
C PHE A 112 5.79 9.13 0.42
N TYR A 113 6.96 8.74 -0.11
CA TYR A 113 8.19 8.82 0.67
C TYR A 113 8.59 10.30 0.84
N PHE A 114 8.78 10.73 2.08
CA PHE A 114 9.05 12.14 2.44
C PHE A 114 8.00 13.15 1.96
N TYR A 115 6.75 12.69 1.81
CA TYR A 115 5.64 13.55 1.46
C TYR A 115 4.41 13.26 2.34
N PRO A 116 3.83 14.26 3.03
CA PRO A 116 4.27 15.66 3.12
C PRO A 116 5.36 15.92 4.19
N SER A 117 5.75 14.89 4.95
CA SER A 117 6.73 14.98 6.04
C SER A 117 7.62 13.73 6.08
N PHE A 118 8.65 13.73 6.93
CA PHE A 118 9.59 12.61 7.06
C PHE A 118 8.84 11.29 7.32
N GLY A 119 9.19 10.22 6.60
CA GLY A 119 8.46 8.95 6.62
C GLY A 119 7.42 8.84 5.50
N CYS A 120 6.39 8.03 5.73
CA CYS A 120 5.32 7.73 4.77
C CYS A 120 4.04 8.49 5.14
N GLY A 121 3.54 9.32 4.23
CA GLY A 121 2.36 10.17 4.46
C GLY A 121 1.05 9.44 4.79
N LEU A 122 0.96 8.13 4.54
CA LEU A 122 -0.23 7.33 4.83
C LEU A 122 -0.36 6.95 6.32
N GLY A 123 0.74 6.86 7.06
CA GLY A 123 0.74 6.34 8.43
C GLY A 123 0.56 4.82 8.50
N VAL A 124 0.92 4.22 9.64
CA VAL A 124 1.04 2.75 9.78
C VAL A 124 -0.27 2.01 9.56
N ASP A 125 -1.39 2.62 9.96
CA ASP A 125 -2.73 2.03 9.87
C ASP A 125 -3.33 2.04 8.45
N HIS A 126 -2.65 2.65 7.48
CA HIS A 126 -3.16 2.83 6.11
C HIS A 126 -2.13 2.54 5.02
N LYS A 127 -0.91 2.13 5.41
CA LYS A 127 0.07 1.58 4.47
C LYS A 127 -0.46 0.25 3.89
N PRO A 128 -0.03 -0.11 2.66
CA PRO A 128 -0.26 -1.46 2.15
C PRO A 128 0.32 -2.52 3.10
N TYR A 129 -0.30 -3.69 3.19
CA TYR A 129 0.16 -4.78 4.07
C TYR A 129 1.60 -5.17 3.80
N GLY A 130 1.96 -5.27 2.52
CA GLY A 130 3.34 -5.57 2.11
C GLY A 130 4.35 -4.53 2.60
N CYS A 131 3.97 -3.25 2.68
CA CYS A 131 4.85 -2.22 3.23
C CYS A 131 5.10 -2.38 4.73
N ILE A 132 4.13 -2.88 5.50
CA ILE A 132 4.24 -3.04 6.95
C ILE A 132 5.03 -4.33 7.28
N ALA A 133 4.81 -5.38 6.50
CA ALA A 133 5.51 -6.66 6.66
C ALA A 133 6.98 -6.61 6.20
N PHE A 134 7.38 -5.59 5.44
CA PHE A 134 8.72 -5.47 4.88
C PHE A 134 9.69 -4.83 5.85
N ASN A 135 10.63 -5.63 6.39
CA ASN A 135 11.57 -5.22 7.42
C ASN A 135 13.00 -5.70 7.09
N PRO A 136 14.03 -5.05 7.65
CA PRO A 136 15.40 -5.58 7.66
C PRO A 136 15.47 -6.97 8.31
N CYS A 137 16.23 -7.90 7.71
CA CYS A 137 16.52 -9.21 8.29
C CYS A 137 17.60 -9.16 9.37
N GLU A 138 18.40 -8.10 9.37
CA GLU A 138 19.55 -7.91 10.25
C GLU A 138 19.59 -6.45 10.73
N ALA A 139 20.25 -6.19 11.86
CA ALA A 139 20.41 -4.85 12.39
C ALA A 139 21.40 -4.03 11.56
N SER A 140 21.29 -2.69 11.64
CA SER A 140 22.21 -1.76 10.98
C SER A 140 22.33 -1.94 9.46
N GLN A 141 21.23 -2.32 8.79
CA GLN A 141 21.20 -2.46 7.34
C GLN A 141 21.42 -1.11 6.66
N GLU A 142 22.32 -1.10 5.68
CA GLU A 142 22.55 0.02 4.78
C GLU A 142 21.94 -0.29 3.40
N ASP A 143 21.48 0.75 2.70
CA ASP A 143 21.03 0.65 1.31
C ASP A 143 19.94 -0.40 1.01
N GLY A 144 19.22 -0.89 2.02
CA GLY A 144 18.17 -1.88 1.84
C GLY A 144 18.66 -3.26 1.37
N GLY A 145 19.92 -3.61 1.65
CA GLY A 145 20.59 -4.79 1.10
C GLY A 145 19.97 -6.14 1.48
N ASN A 146 19.42 -6.28 2.70
CA ASN A 146 18.83 -7.53 3.19
C ASN A 146 17.47 -7.28 3.86
N CYS A 147 16.55 -6.62 3.15
CA CYS A 147 15.18 -6.42 3.60
C CYS A 147 14.22 -7.36 2.87
N GLN A 148 13.26 -7.93 3.59
CA GLN A 148 12.25 -8.80 2.99
C GLN A 148 10.89 -8.65 3.67
N SER A 149 9.84 -9.10 2.96
CA SER A 149 8.53 -9.23 3.58
C SER A 149 8.49 -10.48 4.46
N ASP A 150 8.05 -10.34 5.70
CA ASP A 150 7.66 -11.48 6.52
C ASP A 150 6.38 -12.10 5.92
N LEU A 151 6.53 -13.22 5.24
CA LEU A 151 5.42 -13.91 4.56
C LEU A 151 4.58 -14.70 5.56
N ASP A 152 5.19 -15.22 6.62
CA ASP A 152 4.50 -16.03 7.63
C ASP A 152 3.50 -15.18 8.42
N ILE A 153 3.90 -13.95 8.79
CA ILE A 153 2.99 -13.02 9.48
C ILE A 153 1.87 -12.52 8.56
N GLN A 154 2.16 -12.32 7.27
CA GLN A 154 1.14 -11.95 6.28
C GLN A 154 0.12 -13.07 6.10
N GLU A 155 0.57 -14.33 6.03
CA GLU A 155 -0.33 -15.47 5.90
C GLU A 155 -1.23 -15.63 7.13
N LYS A 156 -0.68 -15.50 8.34
CA LYS A 156 -1.47 -15.51 9.59
C LYS A 156 -2.55 -14.42 9.62
N ARG A 157 -2.27 -13.28 9.01
CA ARG A 157 -3.21 -12.17 8.87
C ARG A 157 -4.25 -12.47 7.78
N ASN A 158 -3.86 -13.02 6.64
CA ASN A 158 -4.76 -13.37 5.54
C ASN A 158 -5.81 -14.39 5.98
N LEU A 159 -5.41 -15.42 6.75
CA LEU A 159 -6.33 -16.39 7.32
C LEU A 159 -7.48 -15.77 8.14
N GLN A 160 -7.30 -14.55 8.67
CA GLN A 160 -8.32 -13.85 9.46
C GLN A 160 -9.22 -12.94 8.62
N PHE A 161 -8.70 -12.30 7.58
CA PHE A 161 -9.38 -11.16 6.93
C PHE A 161 -9.59 -11.29 5.41
N GLU A 162 -8.85 -12.16 4.72
CA GLU A 162 -8.81 -12.22 3.25
C GLU A 162 -10.21 -12.40 2.66
N LYS A 163 -11.03 -13.30 3.22
CA LYS A 163 -12.41 -13.50 2.75
C LYS A 163 -13.26 -12.24 2.80
N THR A 164 -13.16 -11.45 3.87
CA THR A 164 -13.92 -10.19 3.98
C THR A 164 -13.35 -9.09 3.10
N GLU A 165 -12.06 -9.12 2.80
CA GLU A 165 -11.44 -8.19 1.86
C GLU A 165 -11.82 -8.49 0.42
N ASP A 166 -11.85 -9.76 0.03
CA ASP A 166 -12.31 -10.18 -1.29
C ASP A 166 -13.75 -9.73 -1.53
N LEU A 167 -14.61 -9.82 -0.49
CA LEU A 167 -15.97 -9.28 -0.55
C LEU A 167 -15.98 -7.76 -0.72
N ALA A 168 -15.09 -7.04 -0.03
CA ALA A 168 -14.97 -5.58 -0.15
C ALA A 168 -14.45 -5.15 -1.53
N ASP A 169 -13.42 -5.82 -2.06
CA ASP A 169 -12.88 -5.58 -3.40
C ASP A 169 -13.93 -5.90 -4.48
N LYS A 170 -14.69 -6.98 -4.32
CA LYS A 170 -15.82 -7.31 -5.20
C LYS A 170 -16.90 -6.23 -5.13
N TYR A 171 -17.26 -5.76 -3.94
CA TYR A 171 -18.22 -4.68 -3.76
C TYR A 171 -17.76 -3.40 -4.48
N LEU A 172 -16.49 -3.02 -4.33
CA LEU A 172 -15.90 -1.86 -5.01
C LEU A 172 -15.92 -2.00 -6.53
N PHE A 173 -15.68 -3.19 -7.04
CA PHE A 173 -15.81 -3.48 -8.47
C PHE A 173 -17.26 -3.37 -8.95
N GLU A 174 -18.22 -3.94 -8.21
CA GLU A 174 -19.63 -3.90 -8.61
C GLU A 174 -20.19 -2.49 -8.64
N GLN A 175 -19.91 -1.69 -7.60
CA GLN A 175 -20.45 -0.33 -7.43
C GLN A 175 -19.70 0.74 -8.23
N TYR A 176 -18.37 0.71 -8.22
CA TYR A 176 -17.53 1.80 -8.75
C TYR A 176 -16.66 1.36 -9.94
N LYS A 177 -16.73 0.08 -10.34
CA LYS A 177 -15.90 -0.51 -11.40
C LYS A 177 -14.40 -0.45 -11.11
N ILE A 178 -13.99 -0.34 -9.84
CA ILE A 178 -12.58 -0.38 -9.44
C ILE A 178 -12.07 -1.82 -9.54
N SER A 179 -10.96 -2.04 -10.26
CA SER A 179 -10.43 -3.37 -10.57
C SER A 179 -10.01 -4.14 -9.31
N GLN A 180 -10.37 -5.42 -9.22
CA GLN A 180 -9.96 -6.32 -8.13
C GLN A 180 -8.46 -6.70 -8.18
N LEU A 181 -7.76 -6.39 -9.28
CA LEU A 181 -6.34 -6.69 -9.41
C LEU A 181 -5.51 -5.82 -8.45
N LYS A 182 -4.55 -6.42 -7.74
CA LYS A 182 -3.54 -5.66 -7.02
C LYS A 182 -2.63 -4.94 -8.02
N GLU A 183 -2.43 -3.65 -7.81
CA GLU A 183 -1.62 -2.81 -8.70
C GLU A 183 -0.61 -1.98 -7.90
N PRO A 184 0.46 -1.45 -8.54
CA PRO A 184 1.36 -0.50 -7.90
C PRO A 184 0.59 0.64 -7.22
N ILE A 185 1.09 1.09 -6.07
CA ILE A 185 0.49 2.16 -5.25
C ILE A 185 -0.03 3.34 -6.10
N PRO A 186 0.77 3.96 -6.99
CA PRO A 186 0.28 5.12 -7.76
C PRO A 186 -0.83 4.77 -8.77
N ILE A 187 -0.78 3.59 -9.38
CA ILE A 187 -1.79 3.12 -10.34
C ILE A 187 -3.13 2.96 -9.63
N LYS A 188 -3.13 2.22 -8.51
CA LYS A 188 -4.38 1.90 -7.80
C LYS A 188 -5.00 3.14 -7.15
N LEU A 189 -4.21 4.02 -6.55
CA LEU A 189 -4.73 5.27 -5.99
C LEU A 189 -5.35 6.17 -7.06
N LEU A 190 -4.71 6.33 -8.22
CA LEU A 190 -5.30 7.11 -9.32
C LEU A 190 -6.54 6.45 -9.92
N GLU A 191 -6.62 5.11 -9.92
CA GLU A 191 -7.83 4.41 -10.30
C GLU A 191 -8.99 4.75 -9.36
N VAL A 192 -8.77 4.65 -8.04
CA VAL A 192 -9.78 4.98 -7.02
C VAL A 192 -10.18 6.46 -7.11
N TRP A 193 -9.20 7.36 -7.24
CA TRP A 193 -9.44 8.81 -7.36
C TRP A 193 -10.31 9.16 -8.58
N LYS A 194 -10.17 8.43 -9.69
CA LYS A 194 -10.95 8.71 -10.91
C LYS A 194 -12.38 8.15 -10.87
N LYS A 195 -12.67 7.20 -9.96
CA LYS A 195 -13.91 6.42 -9.96
C LYS A 195 -14.86 6.75 -8.80
N ILE A 196 -14.36 7.42 -7.76
CA ILE A 196 -15.11 7.94 -6.62
C ILE A 196 -14.92 9.45 -6.57
#